data_AF-M2RYF2-F1
#
_entry.id   AF-M2RYF2-F1
#
_cell.length_a   1.000
_cell.length_b   1.000
_cell.length_c   1.000
_cell.angle_alpha   90.00
_cell.angle_beta   90.00
_cell.angle_gamma   90.00
#
_symmetry.space_group_name_H-M   'P 1'
#
loop_
_entity.id
_entity.type
_entity.pdbx_description
1 polymer ?
#
loop_
_entity_poly.entity_id
_entity_poly.type
_entity_poly.pdbx_seq_one_letter_code
_entity_poly.pdbx_strand_id
1 'polypeptide(L)' 'MTVINTAKGEELKNRIKAVKYIECSAKTSENLKTVFDEAVKTVLMNKPQQRSKCALL' A
#
# COMPACT_ATOMS: atom_id res chain seq x y z
N MET A 1 18.84 -14.73 5.69
CA MET A 1 17.52 -14.16 5.38
C MET A 1 17.25 -13.07 6.40
N THR A 2 17.38 -11.80 6.01
CA THR A 2 17.15 -10.67 6.90
C THR A 2 15.65 -10.39 6.97
N VAL A 3 15.03 -10.69 8.10
CA VAL A 3 13.64 -10.30 8.37
C VAL A 3 13.57 -8.78 8.48
N ILE A 4 12.69 -8.17 7.69
CA ILE A 4 12.37 -6.76 7.84
C ILE A 4 11.33 -6.65 8.94
N ASN A 5 11.60 -5.82 9.95
CA ASN A 5 10.63 -5.58 11.01
C ASN A 5 9.49 -4.72 10.47
N THR A 6 8.26 -4.95 10.95
CA THR A 6 7.05 -4.24 10.52
C THR A 6 7.23 -2.72 10.59
N ALA A 7 7.88 -2.21 11.65
CA ALA A 7 8.18 -0.78 11.81
C ALA A 7 9.00 -0.18 10.65
N LYS A 8 9.97 -0.93 10.11
CA LYS A 8 10.76 -0.48 8.95
C LYS A 8 9.92 -0.47 7.67
N GLY A 9 9.03 -1.43 7.52
CA GLY A 9 8.07 -1.49 6.41
C GLY A 9 7.09 -0.32 6.42
N GLU A 10 6.59 0.04 7.60
CA GLU A 10 5.70 1.19 7.78
C GLU A 10 6.41 2.53 7.52
N GLU A 11 7.65 2.68 7.98
CA GLU A 11 8.46 3.86 7.67
C GLU A 11 8.64 4.03 6.16
N LEU A 12 8.98 2.94 5.45
CA LEU A 12 9.15 2.97 4.00
C LEU A 12 7.83 3.32 3.29
N LYS A 13 6.71 2.74 3.72
CA LYS A 13 5.37 3.08 3.21
C LYS A 13 5.09 4.57 3.32
N ASN A 14 5.37 5.16 4.48
CA ASN A 14 5.17 6.59 4.71
C ASN A 14 6.10 7.44 3.82
N ARG A 15 7.36 7.03 3.66
CA ARG A 15 8.35 7.71 2.82
C ARG A 15 7.93 7.77 1.35
N ILE A 16 7.38 6.69 0.81
CA ILE A 16 6.92 6.62 -0.60
C ILE A 16 5.45 7.01 -0.77
N LYS A 17 4.76 7.37 0.31
CA LYS A 17 3.32 7.67 0.35
C LYS A 17 2.45 6.54 -0.22
N ALA A 18 2.84 5.30 0.04
CA ALA A 18 2.03 4.13 -0.34
C ALA A 18 0.74 4.08 0.48
N VAL A 19 -0.32 3.52 -0.11
CA VAL A 19 -1.64 3.45 0.51
C VAL A 19 -1.62 2.58 1.76
N LYS A 20 -0.97 1.41 1.71
CA LYS A 20 -0.91 0.46 2.81
C LYS A 20 0.36 -0.40 2.75
N TYR A 21 0.83 -0.83 3.91
CA TYR A 21 1.86 -1.86 4.07
C TYR A 21 1.18 -3.14 4.58
N ILE A 22 1.50 -4.29 3.98
CA ILE A 22 0.95 -5.59 4.36
C ILE A 22 2.05 -6.63 4.23
N GLU A 23 2.35 -7.34 5.31
CA GLU A 23 3.28 -8.48 5.30
C GLU A 23 2.52 -9.74 4.85
N CYS A 24 3.10 -10.52 3.95
CA CYS A 24 2.48 -11.75 3.45
C CYS A 24 3.51 -12.87 3.27
N SER A 25 3.03 -14.11 3.33
CA SER A 25 3.84 -15.31 3.07
C SER A 25 3.13 -16.18 2.05
N ALA A 26 3.66 -16.22 0.84
CA ALA A 26 3.13 -17.07 -0.23
C ALA A 26 3.24 -18.57 0.12
N LYS A 27 4.24 -18.95 0.90
CA LYS A 27 4.47 -20.35 1.32
C LYS A 27 3.38 -20.87 2.25
N THR A 28 2.94 -20.04 3.19
CA THR A 28 1.90 -20.39 4.17
C THR A 28 0.52 -19.84 3.78
N SER A 29 0.42 -19.19 2.62
CA SER A 29 -0.76 -18.44 2.17
C SER A 29 -1.25 -17.37 3.15
N GLU A 30 -0.36 -16.85 4.00
CA GLU A 30 -0.69 -15.82 4.97
C GLU A 30 -0.85 -14.46 4.28
N ASN A 31 -1.95 -13.77 4.57
CA ASN A 31 -2.32 -12.46 4.04
C ASN A 31 -2.40 -12.33 2.51
N LEU A 32 -2.33 -13.44 1.76
CA LEU A 32 -2.41 -13.40 0.29
C LEU A 32 -3.73 -12.77 -0.20
N LYS A 33 -4.87 -13.26 0.29
CA LYS A 33 -6.18 -12.69 -0.08
C LYS A 33 -6.29 -11.21 0.29
N THR A 34 -5.87 -10.87 1.51
CA THR A 34 -5.88 -9.49 2.02
C THR A 34 -5.10 -8.53 1.12
N VAL A 35 -3.94 -8.94 0.60
CA VAL A 35 -3.15 -8.12 -0.35
C VAL A 35 -3.94 -7.82 -1.62
N PHE A 36 -4.60 -8.82 -2.20
CA PHE A 36 -5.39 -8.65 -3.42
C PHE A 36 -6.68 -7.85 -3.19
N ASP A 37 -7.42 -8.14 -2.11
CA ASP A 37 -8.63 -7.41 -1.75
C ASP A 37 -8.34 -5.93 -1.50
N GLU A 38 -7.28 -5.62 -0.76
CA GLU A 38 -6.90 -4.23 -0.49
C GLU A 38 -6.40 -3.51 -1.74
N ALA A 39 -5.74 -4.20 -2.68
CA ALA A 39 -5.35 -3.61 -3.96
C ALA A 39 -6.58 -3.22 -4.80
N VAL A 40 -7.56 -4.13 -4.94
CA VAL A 40 -8.81 -3.86 -5.66
C VAL A 40 -9.59 -2.74 -4.98
N LYS A 41 -9.76 -2.83 -3.66
CA LYS A 41 -10.43 -1.81 -2.85
C LYS A 41 -9.77 -0.45 -2.99
N THR A 42 -8.44 -0.40 -3.03
CA THR A 42 -7.69 0.85 -3.21
C THR A 42 -8.01 1.52 -4.53
N VAL A 43 -8.22 0.76 -5.60
CA VAL A 43 -8.60 1.31 -6.91
C VAL A 43 -10.06 1.75 -6.94
N LEU A 44 -10.96 0.95 -6.37
CA LEU A 44 -12.41 1.22 -6.41
C LEU A 44 -12.85 2.30 -5.42
N MET A 45 -12.24 2.36 -4.23
CA MET A 45 -12.62 3.27 -3.15
C MET A 45 -11.77 4.53 -3.07
N ASN A 46 -10.66 4.64 -3.81
CA ASN A 46 -9.97 5.92 -3.89
C ASN A 46 -10.87 6.93 -4.58
N LYS A 47 -11.35 7.91 -3.80
CA LYS A 47 -11.70 9.20 -4.38
C LYS A 47 -10.43 9.71 -5.07
N PRO A 48 -10.51 10.28 -6.29
CA PRO A 48 -9.35 10.85 -6.94
C PRO A 48 -8.68 11.80 -5.92
N GLN A 49 -7.45 11.49 -5.52
CA GLN A 49 -6.63 12.47 -4.80
C GLN A 49 -6.73 13.73 -5.64
N GLN A 50 -7.25 14.82 -5.06
CA GLN A 50 -7.34 16.09 -5.76
C GLN A 50 -5.93 16.42 -6.24
N ARG A 51 -5.65 16.13 -7.51
CA ARG A 51 -4.53 16.75 -8.20
C ARG A 51 -4.88 18.22 -8.12
N SER A 52 -4.06 19.00 -7.41
CA SER A 52 -4.16 20.45 -7.44
C SER A 52 -4.32 20.83 -8.90
N LYS A 53 -5.46 21.41 -9.26
CA LYS A 53 -5.74 21.83 -10.63
C LYS A 53 -4.48 22.57 -11.08
N CYS A 54 -3.81 22.08 -12.13
CA CYS A 54 -2.85 22.93 -12.83
C CYS A 54 -3.66 24.14 -13.27
N ALA A 55 -3.49 25.27 -12.58
CA ALA A 55 -3.87 26.54 -13.14
C ALA A 55 -2.94 26.72 -14.34
N LEU A 56 -3.48 26.49 -15.53
CA LEU A 56 -2.95 27.12 -16.73
C LEU A 56 -3.13 28.62 -16.50
N LEU A 57 -2.07 29.27 -16.05
CA LEU A 57 -1.89 30.72 -16.14
C LEU A 57 -1.46 31.04 -17.57
#